data_AF-A0A1W6K166-F1
#
_entry.id   AF-A0A1W6K166-F1
#
_cell.length_a   1.000
_cell.length_b   1.000
_cell.length_c   1.000
_cell.angle_alpha   90.00
_cell.angle_beta   90.00
_cell.angle_gamma   90.00
#
_symmetry.space_group_name_H-M   'P 1'
#
loop_
_entity.id
_entity.type
_entity.pdbx_description
1 polymer ?
#
loop_
_entity_poly.entity_id
_entity_poly.type
_entity_poly.pdbx_seq_one_letter_code
_entity_poly.pdbx_strand_id
1 'polypeptide(L)' 'MNDKCYVQQGDDVCVMICGKLVCDKDTVDDYGKLCERCVSGDKKACIEMTERYGCWSTSGWWW' A
#
# COMPACT_ATOMS: atom_id res chain seq x y z
N MET A 1 15.50 -1.97 7.51
CA MET A 1 14.42 -1.02 7.19
C MET A 1 13.87 -1.48 5.84
N ASN A 2 12.67 -2.08 5.82
CA ASN A 2 12.09 -2.64 4.59
C ASN A 2 11.10 -1.61 4.05
N ASP A 3 11.61 -0.68 3.24
CA ASP A 3 10.87 0.29 2.41
C ASP A 3 9.92 -0.43 1.42
N LYS A 4 8.83 -1.01 1.92
CA LYS A 4 7.86 -1.74 1.09
C LYS A 4 6.61 -0.94 0.75
N CYS A 5 6.34 0.13 1.49
CA CYS A 5 5.11 0.90 1.35
C CYS A 5 5.24 2.06 0.36
N TYR A 6 6.42 2.68 0.31
CA TYR A 6 6.69 3.85 -0.51
C TYR A 6 7.71 3.53 -1.59
N VAL A 7 7.59 4.22 -2.72
CA VAL A 7 8.48 4.17 -3.87
C VAL A 7 8.92 5.60 -4.16
N GLN A 8 10.23 5.85 -4.10
CA GLN A 8 10.77 7.16 -4.45
C GLN A 8 10.92 7.25 -5.97
N GLN A 9 10.31 8.26 -6.59
CA GLN A 9 10.45 8.55 -8.01
C GLN A 9 10.96 9.98 -8.19
N GLY A 10 12.27 10.14 -8.34
CA GLY A 10 12.89 11.47 -8.33
C GLY A 10 12.74 12.15 -6.97
N ASP A 11 12.16 13.35 -6.97
CA ASP A 11 11.86 14.12 -5.76
C ASP A 11 10.49 13.77 -5.14
N ASP A 12 9.67 12.98 -5.83
CA ASP A 12 8.33 12.61 -5.39
C ASP A 12 8.31 11.25 -4.67
N VAL A 13 7.45 11.15 -3.66
CA VAL A 13 7.14 9.91 -2.96
C VAL A 13 5.83 9.37 -3.51
N CYS A 14 5.87 8.14 -4.01
CA CYS A 14 4.75 7.44 -4.60
C CYS A 14 4.49 6.13 -3.85
N VAL A 15 3.37 5.49 -4.15
CA VAL A 15 3.02 4.16 -3.65
C VAL A 15 2.66 3.25 -4.80
N MET A 16 2.95 1.96 -4.67
CA MET A 16 2.58 0.97 -5.67
C MET A 16 1.28 0.29 -5.27
N ILE A 17 0.18 0.67 -5.92
CA ILE A 17 -1.14 0.09 -5.69
C ILE A 17 -1.48 -0.80 -6.88
N CYS A 18 -1.52 -2.11 -6.65
CA CYS A 18 -1.84 -3.11 -7.69
C CYS A 18 -1.02 -3.01 -8.98
N GLY A 19 0.28 -2.73 -8.86
CA GLY A 19 1.17 -2.55 -10.02
C GLY A 19 1.01 -1.21 -10.75
N LYS A 20 0.17 -0.30 -10.26
CA LYS A 20 0.14 1.11 -10.68
C LYS A 20 0.92 1.95 -9.69
N LEU A 21 1.78 2.82 -10.22
CA LEU A 21 2.46 3.84 -9.43
C LEU A 21 1.51 5.03 -9.24
N VAL A 22 1.24 5.37 -7.98
CA VAL A 22 0.39 6.51 -7.61
C VAL A 22 1.23 7.48 -6.79
N CYS A 23 1.37 8.71 -7.30
CA CYS A 23 2.13 9.78 -6.66
C CYS A 23 1.22 10.90 -6.11
N ASP A 24 -0.08 10.66 -6.10
CA ASP A 24 -1.06 11.57 -5.51
C ASP A 24 -0.85 11.64 -3.99
N LYS A 25 -0.65 12.84 -3.45
CA LYS A 25 -0.23 13.03 -2.06
C LYS A 25 -1.25 12.49 -1.04
N ASP A 26 -2.54 12.71 -1.28
CA ASP A 26 -3.60 12.21 -0.39
C ASP A 26 -3.62 10.68 -0.40
N THR A 27 -3.52 10.08 -1.59
CA THR A 27 -3.47 8.62 -1.73
C THR A 27 -2.18 8.02 -1.12
N VAL A 28 -1.03 8.67 -1.32
CA VAL A 28 0.27 8.25 -0.78
C VAL A 28 0.26 8.29 0.75
N ASP A 29 -0.31 9.34 1.35
CA ASP A 29 -0.41 9.47 2.81
C ASP A 29 -1.36 8.43 3.42
N ASP A 30 -2.56 8.25 2.85
CA ASP A 30 -3.55 7.28 3.37
C ASP A 30 -3.08 5.82 3.17
N TYR A 31 -2.67 5.45 1.96
CA TYR A 31 -2.14 4.12 1.67
C TYR A 31 -0.88 3.83 2.46
N GLY A 32 0.04 4.80 2.51
CA GLY A 32 1.30 4.70 3.21
C GLY A 32 1.11 4.41 4.70
N LYS A 33 0.27 5.18 5.39
CA LYS A 33 -0.05 4.96 6.81
C LYS A 33 -0.69 3.60 7.06
N LEU A 34 -1.61 3.17 6.20
CA LEU A 34 -2.22 1.84 6.30
C LEU A 34 -1.20 0.73 6.09
N CYS A 35 -0.29 0.89 5.13
CA CYS A 35 0.78 -0.06 4.85
C CYS A 35 1.78 -0.14 6.02
N GLU A 36 2.21 0.99 6.58
CA GLU A 36 3.10 1.01 7.74
C GLU A 36 2.47 0.31 8.96
N ARG A 37 1.18 0.57 9.21
CA ARG A 37 0.42 -0.10 10.27
C ARG A 37 0.28 -1.60 10.00
N CYS A 38 0.02 -1.99 8.75
CA CYS A 38 -0.06 -3.39 8.36
C CYS A 38 1.30 -4.11 8.58
N VAL A 39 2.39 -3.50 8.14
CA VAL A 39 3.75 -4.03 8.27
C VAL A 39 4.20 -4.08 9.74
N SER A 40 3.70 -3.18 10.59
CA SER A 40 3.96 -3.21 12.03
C SER A 40 3.18 -4.30 12.79
N GLY A 41 2.25 -4.99 12.12
CA GLY A 41 1.50 -6.12 12.66
C GLY A 41 0.02 -5.83 12.94
N ASP A 42 -0.50 -4.65 12.59
CA ASP A 42 -1.92 -4.34 12.69
C ASP A 42 -2.71 -5.02 11.55
N LYS A 43 -3.27 -6.19 11.87
CA LYS A 43 -4.10 -6.96 10.93
C LYS A 43 -5.32 -6.19 10.42
N LYS A 44 -5.88 -5.28 11.22
CA LYS A 44 -7.04 -4.49 10.78
C LYS A 44 -6.63 -3.51 9.69
N ALA A 45 -5.47 -2.87 9.85
CA ALA A 45 -4.92 -1.99 8.82
C ALA A 45 -4.64 -2.75 7.51
N CYS A 46 -4.15 -4.00 7.59
CA CYS A 46 -3.97 -4.84 6.40
C CYS A 46 -5.29 -5.14 5.68
N ILE A 47 -6.35 -5.46 6.43
CA ILE A 47 -7.68 -5.72 5.87
C ILE A 47 -8.23 -4.45 5.25
N GLU A 48 -8.20 -3.33 5.97
CA GLU A 48 -8.68 -2.03 5.49
C GLU A 48 -7.93 -1.57 4.23
N MET A 49 -6.61 -1.73 4.20
CA MET A 49 -5.78 -1.46 3.01
C MET A 49 -6.21 -2.33 1.83
N THR A 50 -6.52 -3.60 2.07
CA THR A 50 -6.98 -4.54 1.04
C THR A 50 -8.41 -4.22 0.58
N GLU A 51 -9.29 -3.78 1.46
CA GLU A 51 -10.66 -3.40 1.10
C GLU A 51 -10.71 -2.09 0.29
N ARG A 52 -9.87 -1.11 0.64
CA ARG A 52 -9.81 0.19 -0.05
C ARG A 52 -8.99 0.14 -1.34
N TYR A 53 -7.83 -0.50 -1.28
CA TYR A 53 -6.80 -0.43 -2.33
C TYR A 53 -6.39 -1.80 -2.87
N GLY A 54 -6.87 -2.89 -2.26
CA GLY A 54 -6.57 -4.22 -2.74
C GLY A 54 -7.26 -4.49 -4.06
N CYS A 55 -6.48 -4.95 -5.04
CA CYS A 55 -7.05 -5.44 -6.28
C CYS A 55 -7.41 -6.90 -6.10
N TRP A 56 -8.68 -7.19 -6.37
CA TRP A 56 -9.31 -8.52 -6.37
C TRP A 56 -8.54 -9.59 -7.19
N SER A 57 -7.53 -9.20 -7.97
CA SER A 57 -6.74 -10.04 -8.85
C SER A 57 -5.34 -10.42 -8.33
N THR A 58 -4.93 -10.02 -7.12
CA THR A 58 -3.58 -10.33 -6.59
C THR A 58 -3.55 -10.98 -5.21
N SER A 59 -4.68 -11.09 -4.51
CA SER A 59 -4.84 -12.11 -3.48
C SER A 59 -5.01 -13.45 -4.19
N GLY A 60 -3.89 -14.12 -4.46
CA GLY A 60 -3.85 -15.57 -4.60
C GLY A 60 -4.31 -16.24 -3.32
N TRP A 61 -5.58 -16.07 -2.97
CA TRP A 61 -6.37 -16.97 -2.15
C TRP A 61 -7.11 -17.91 -3.10
N TRP A 62 -6.32 -18.65 -3.87
CA TRP A 62 -6.71 -19.98 -4.30
C TRP A 62 -5.68 -20.90 -3.63
N TRP A 63 -6.20 -21.80 -2.79
CA TRP A 63 -5.56 -22.81 -1.93
C TRP A 63 -5.23 -22.38 -0.50
#